data_AF-A0A0P1EZ99-F1
#
_entry.id   AF-A0A0P1EZ99-F1
#
_cell.length_a   1.000
_cell.length_b   1.000
_cell.length_c   1.000
_cell.angle_alpha   90.00
_cell.angle_beta   90.00
_cell.angle_gamma   90.00
#
_symmetry.space_group_name_H-M   'P 1'
#
loop_
_entity.id
_entity.type
_entity.pdbx_description
1 polymer ?
#
loop_
_entity_poly.entity_id
_entity_poly.type
_entity_poly.pdbx_seq_one_letter_code
_entity_poly.pdbx_strand_id
1 'polypeptide(L)'
;MGLLLGATPGLAQDGLPRLPLTYAPAFDAIGRLGPDPKFQTSQGCTATLIAPDLLLTAAHCLAAGPSNAVFAPGWRVGRRNPSIAIARTLRHPDYGGIGSLQFENDIALAVLSVPVTGVPPLALADLSGAAIYNEPVALLGYHAGAQGGLSGAFDCPVGPGRGRLMGVECPVRGGNSGSPLLIKSDGEWRIVGVAAARAGNRAAMAVALDDWLHASVAAHLKGD
;
A
#
# COMPACT_ATOMS: atom_id res chain seq x y z
N MET A 1 -39.69 10.32 -35.33
CA MET A 1 -39.31 10.67 -33.95
C MET A 1 -38.46 9.52 -33.39
N GLY A 2 -37.13 9.60 -33.54
CA GLY A 2 -36.20 8.60 -32.99
C GLY A 2 -35.31 9.28 -31.96
N LEU A 3 -35.48 8.96 -30.68
CA LEU A 3 -34.70 9.50 -29.59
C LEU A 3 -33.40 8.67 -29.49
N LEU A 4 -32.27 9.26 -29.92
CA LEU A 4 -30.95 8.70 -29.72
C LEU A 4 -30.56 8.84 -28.25
N LEU A 5 -30.57 7.72 -27.51
CA LEU A 5 -29.95 7.60 -26.19
C LEU A 5 -28.44 7.69 -26.35
N GLY A 6 -27.89 8.90 -26.17
CA GLY A 6 -26.45 9.11 -26.08
C GLY A 6 -25.90 8.45 -24.82
N ALA A 7 -24.99 7.49 -24.98
CA ALA A 7 -24.18 6.97 -23.89
C ALA A 7 -23.37 8.14 -23.28
N THR A 8 -23.52 8.37 -21.99
CA THR A 8 -22.65 9.31 -21.26
C THR A 8 -21.22 8.77 -21.32
N PRO A 9 -20.23 9.57 -21.75
CA PRO A 9 -18.84 9.15 -21.63
C PRO A 9 -18.54 8.95 -20.14
N GLY A 10 -18.15 7.74 -19.76
CA GLY A 10 -17.69 7.44 -18.41
C GLY A 10 -16.55 8.39 -18.07
N LEU A 11 -16.71 9.19 -17.02
CA LEU A 11 -15.65 10.03 -16.49
C LEU A 11 -14.40 9.16 -16.30
N ALA A 12 -13.30 9.55 -16.92
CA ALA A 12 -12.00 8.91 -16.70
C ALA A 12 -11.76 8.87 -15.18
N GLN A 13 -11.64 7.67 -14.60
CA GLN A 13 -11.45 7.56 -13.17
C GLN A 13 -10.10 8.17 -12.79
N ASP A 14 -10.15 9.30 -12.09
CA ASP A 14 -8.99 10.07 -11.62
C ASP A 14 -8.28 9.41 -10.42
N GLY A 15 -8.16 8.09 -10.43
CA GLY A 15 -7.58 7.30 -9.33
C GLY A 15 -8.56 6.30 -8.74
N LEU A 16 -8.09 5.52 -7.77
CA LEU A 16 -8.92 4.58 -7.02
C LEU A 16 -10.08 5.31 -6.33
N PRO A 17 -11.30 4.76 -6.37
CA PRO A 17 -12.43 5.38 -5.71
C PRO A 17 -12.29 5.29 -4.19
N ARG A 18 -12.84 6.29 -3.50
CA ARG A 18 -12.91 6.28 -2.03
C ARG A 18 -13.80 5.13 -1.56
N LEU A 19 -13.32 4.36 -0.59
CA LEU A 19 -14.10 3.29 0.02
C LEU A 19 -15.15 3.85 1.01
N PRO A 20 -16.36 3.27 1.05
CA PRO A 20 -17.33 3.52 2.10
C PRO A 20 -16.74 3.28 3.50
N LEU A 21 -17.21 4.04 4.50
CA LEU A 21 -16.74 3.92 5.88
C LEU A 21 -17.05 2.54 6.51
N THR A 22 -17.95 1.76 5.93
CA THR A 22 -18.24 0.39 6.37
C THR A 22 -17.04 -0.55 6.25
N TYR A 23 -16.09 -0.25 5.35
CA TYR A 23 -14.84 -0.99 5.21
C TYR A 23 -13.80 -0.66 6.29
N ALA A 24 -14.04 0.39 7.07
CA ALA A 24 -13.10 0.89 8.05
C ALA A 24 -12.54 -0.18 9.01
N PRO A 25 -13.38 -0.98 9.69
CA PRO A 25 -12.89 -1.89 10.72
C PRO A 25 -11.96 -2.98 10.17
N ALA A 26 -12.12 -3.34 8.89
CA ALA A 26 -11.30 -4.37 8.23
C ALA A 26 -9.93 -3.83 7.79
N PHE A 27 -9.76 -2.51 7.64
CA PHE A 27 -8.60 -1.92 6.98
C PHE A 27 -7.98 -0.74 7.74
N ASP A 28 -8.27 -0.56 9.03
CA ASP A 28 -7.65 0.48 9.87
C ASP A 28 -6.13 0.25 10.05
N ALA A 29 -5.62 -0.94 9.77
CA ALA A 29 -4.18 -1.23 9.69
C ALA A 29 -3.48 -0.51 8.51
N ILE A 30 -4.23 -0.11 7.48
CA ILE A 30 -3.72 0.65 6.34
C ILE A 30 -3.77 2.12 6.72
N GLY A 31 -2.64 2.81 6.59
CA GLY A 31 -2.48 4.19 7.04
C GLY A 31 -1.65 5.06 6.10
N ARG A 32 -1.61 6.35 6.41
CA ARG A 32 -0.73 7.31 5.72
C ARG A 32 0.66 7.26 6.33
N LEU A 33 1.67 7.37 5.47
CA LEU A 33 3.08 7.45 5.83
C LEU A 33 3.71 8.70 5.20
N GLY A 34 4.50 9.47 5.94
CA GLY A 34 5.26 10.61 5.40
C GLY A 34 5.55 11.72 6.41
N PRO A 35 5.86 12.94 5.97
CA PRO A 35 6.07 14.10 6.85
C PRO A 35 4.73 14.78 7.26
N ASP A 36 4.24 14.54 8.47
CA ASP A 36 2.87 14.91 8.92
C ASP A 36 2.85 16.26 9.65
N PRO A 37 2.14 17.27 9.10
CA PRO A 37 1.08 17.88 9.90
C PRO A 37 -0.25 17.84 9.12
N LYS A 38 -1.10 16.88 9.49
CA LYS A 38 -2.47 16.61 9.03
C LYS A 38 -2.62 16.17 7.57
N PHE A 39 -1.54 15.81 6.88
CA PHE A 39 -1.52 15.25 5.52
C PHE A 39 -2.71 15.64 4.60
N GLN A 40 -2.76 16.90 4.20
CA GLN A 40 -3.62 17.43 3.12
C GLN A 40 -2.82 17.70 1.82
N THR A 41 -1.62 17.12 1.66
CA THR A 41 -0.77 17.28 0.47
C THR A 41 -0.59 15.97 -0.29
N SER A 42 -0.13 16.06 -1.54
CA SER A 42 0.26 14.94 -2.41
C SER A 42 1.56 14.23 -1.99
N GLN A 43 2.20 14.65 -0.88
CA GLN A 43 3.54 14.23 -0.47
C GLN A 43 3.55 13.15 0.61
N GLY A 44 2.64 12.18 0.49
CA GLY A 44 2.59 11.02 1.38
C GLY A 44 2.73 9.72 0.60
N CYS A 45 2.93 8.64 1.34
CA CYS A 45 2.79 7.26 0.92
C CYS A 45 1.68 6.58 1.72
N THR A 46 1.42 5.33 1.37
CA THR A 46 0.64 4.38 2.14
C THR A 46 1.59 3.40 2.84
N ALA A 47 1.22 2.94 4.02
CA ALA A 47 1.88 1.84 4.71
C ALA A 47 0.83 0.97 5.42
N THR A 48 1.20 -0.26 5.74
CA THR A 48 0.31 -1.21 6.39
C THR A 48 0.94 -1.74 7.66
N LEU A 49 0.20 -1.72 8.75
CA LEU A 49 0.57 -2.35 10.01
C LEU A 49 0.50 -3.89 9.85
N ILE A 50 1.65 -4.56 9.99
CA ILE A 50 1.81 -6.03 9.86
C ILE A 50 2.24 -6.71 11.17
N ALA A 51 2.66 -5.92 12.16
CA ALA A 51 2.75 -6.28 13.58
C ALA A 51 2.42 -5.01 14.41
N PRO A 52 2.20 -5.08 15.74
CA PRO A 52 1.81 -3.92 16.54
C PRO A 52 2.70 -2.68 16.35
N ASP A 53 3.98 -2.85 16.07
CA ASP A 53 4.96 -1.80 15.83
C ASP A 53 5.68 -1.93 14.46
N LEU A 54 5.27 -2.86 13.59
CA LEU A 54 5.93 -3.10 12.31
C LEU A 54 5.03 -2.69 11.14
N LEU A 55 5.58 -1.88 10.24
CA LEU A 55 4.95 -1.46 9.00
C LEU A 55 5.58 -2.11 7.78
N LEU A 56 4.76 -2.38 6.77
CA LEU A 56 5.16 -2.71 5.41
C LEU A 56 4.85 -1.53 4.47
N THR A 57 5.80 -1.18 3.60
CA THR A 57 5.65 -0.11 2.60
C THR A 57 6.64 -0.28 1.43
N ALA A 58 6.67 0.68 0.50
CA ALA A 58 7.69 0.75 -0.55
C ALA A 58 8.98 1.38 -0.01
N ALA A 59 10.15 0.95 -0.49
CA ALA A 59 11.43 1.42 0.02
C ALA A 59 11.67 2.91 -0.24
N HIS A 60 11.23 3.43 -1.40
CA HIS A 60 11.38 4.84 -1.73
C HIS A 60 10.60 5.77 -0.78
N CYS A 61 9.53 5.28 -0.14
CA CYS A 61 8.77 6.05 0.85
C CYS A 61 9.59 6.38 2.10
N LEU A 62 10.66 5.63 2.35
CA LEU A 62 11.55 5.75 3.50
C LEU A 62 12.95 6.25 3.12
N ALA A 63 13.14 6.74 1.88
CA ALA A 63 14.44 7.16 1.36
C ALA A 63 15.03 8.35 2.15
N ALA A 64 14.18 9.27 2.63
CA ALA A 64 14.59 10.40 3.46
C ALA A 64 14.96 10.01 4.90
N GLY A 65 14.79 8.73 5.29
CA GLY A 65 15.11 8.24 6.64
C GLY A 65 13.96 8.37 7.65
N PRO A 66 14.11 7.73 8.83
CA PRO A 66 13.04 7.57 9.82
C PRO A 66 12.52 8.90 10.40
N SER A 67 13.39 9.88 10.63
CA SER A 67 13.02 11.18 11.22
C SER A 67 12.14 12.04 10.30
N ASN A 68 12.03 11.69 9.02
CA ASN A 68 11.23 12.41 8.03
C ASN A 68 9.85 11.78 7.80
N ALA A 69 9.51 10.73 8.57
CA ALA A 69 8.25 10.04 8.42
C ALA A 69 7.57 9.77 9.77
N VAL A 70 6.25 9.84 9.75
CA VAL A 70 5.36 9.29 10.77
C VAL A 70 4.24 8.50 10.09
N PHE A 71 3.60 7.64 10.87
CA PHE A 71 2.50 6.80 10.42
C PHE A 71 1.20 7.13 11.13
N ALA A 72 0.11 7.24 10.37
CA ALA A 72 -1.23 7.47 10.88
C ALA A 72 -2.16 6.30 10.43
N PRO A 73 -2.42 5.31 11.31
CA PRO A 73 -3.28 4.17 11.00
C PRO A 73 -4.72 4.60 10.77
N GLY A 74 -5.38 4.02 9.77
CA GLY A 74 -6.80 4.25 9.49
C GLY A 74 -7.14 5.72 9.27
N TRP A 75 -6.19 6.50 8.76
CA TRP A 75 -6.31 7.95 8.66
C TRP A 75 -7.59 8.35 7.89
N ARG A 76 -8.34 9.30 8.46
CA ARG A 76 -9.59 9.84 7.90
C ARG A 76 -9.81 11.29 8.26
N VAL A 77 -10.35 12.07 7.32
CA VAL A 77 -10.84 13.43 7.60
C VAL A 77 -11.90 13.38 8.69
N GLY A 78 -11.80 14.29 9.67
CA GLY A 78 -12.74 14.41 10.79
C GLY A 78 -12.51 13.41 11.94
N ARG A 79 -11.55 12.48 11.82
CA ARG A 79 -11.14 11.58 12.90
C ARG A 79 -9.88 12.12 13.59
N ARG A 80 -9.73 11.84 14.88
CA ARG A 80 -8.42 11.94 15.54
C ARG A 80 -7.52 10.83 14.99
N ASN A 81 -6.50 11.23 14.23
CA ASN A 81 -5.50 10.34 13.65
C ASN A 81 -4.17 10.60 14.37
N PRO A 82 -3.85 9.84 15.44
CA PRO A 82 -2.55 9.98 16.06
C PRO A 82 -1.47 9.56 15.06
N SER A 83 -0.42 10.36 14.96
CA SER A 83 0.73 10.08 14.12
C SER A 83 1.85 9.54 14.99
N ILE A 84 2.45 8.43 14.57
CA ILE A 84 3.43 7.68 15.34
C ILE A 84 4.77 7.78 14.63
N ALA A 85 5.83 8.13 15.36
CA ALA A 85 7.16 8.29 14.79
C ALA A 85 7.74 6.95 14.33
N ILE A 86 8.58 6.99 13.30
CA ILE A 86 9.37 5.84 12.86
C ILE A 86 10.68 5.81 13.65
N ALA A 87 10.96 4.69 14.31
CA ALA A 87 12.19 4.47 15.07
C ALA A 87 13.34 3.93 14.20
N ARG A 88 13.06 2.93 13.36
CA ARG A 88 14.03 2.34 12.42
C ARG A 88 13.38 1.98 11.10
N THR A 89 14.20 1.89 10.05
CA THR A 89 13.78 1.43 8.72
C THR A 89 14.68 0.30 8.26
N LEU A 90 14.09 -0.69 7.58
CA LEU A 90 14.80 -1.80 6.94
C LEU A 90 14.35 -1.81 5.48
N ARG A 91 15.24 -1.40 4.57
CA ARG A 91 14.98 -1.48 3.13
C ARG A 91 15.57 -2.77 2.59
N HIS A 92 14.97 -3.30 1.52
CA HIS A 92 15.54 -4.45 0.83
C HIS A 92 17.02 -4.18 0.49
N PRO A 93 17.95 -5.12 0.73
CA PRO A 93 19.39 -4.91 0.55
C PRO A 93 19.75 -4.50 -0.89
N ASP A 94 19.03 -5.07 -1.86
CA ASP A 94 19.21 -4.76 -3.29
C ASP A 94 18.34 -3.59 -3.78
N TYR A 95 17.77 -2.78 -2.88
CA TYR A 95 17.04 -1.57 -3.28
C TYR A 95 17.98 -0.55 -3.93
N GLY A 96 17.81 -0.32 -5.23
CA GLY A 96 18.71 0.52 -6.03
C GLY A 96 18.57 2.04 -5.82
N GLY A 97 17.69 2.49 -4.92
CA GLY A 97 17.49 3.91 -4.64
C GLY A 97 16.50 4.62 -5.57
N ILE A 98 16.19 5.88 -5.26
CA ILE A 98 15.32 6.73 -6.06
C ILE A 98 15.98 6.98 -7.43
N GLY A 99 15.20 6.84 -8.51
CA GLY A 99 15.67 7.01 -9.88
C GLY A 99 16.23 5.73 -10.52
N SER A 100 16.36 4.64 -9.74
CA SER A 100 16.62 3.31 -10.30
C SER A 100 15.46 2.85 -11.19
N LEU A 101 15.79 2.20 -12.30
CA LEU A 101 14.81 1.50 -13.15
C LEU A 101 14.47 0.09 -12.63
N GLN A 102 15.18 -0.38 -11.61
CA GLN A 102 15.00 -1.70 -11.01
C GLN A 102 14.06 -1.58 -9.80
N PHE A 103 12.76 -1.68 -10.06
CA PHE A 103 11.74 -1.58 -9.03
C PHE A 103 11.54 -2.88 -8.23
N GLU A 104 12.18 -3.99 -8.63
CA GLU A 104 11.93 -5.33 -8.07
C GLU A 104 12.26 -5.45 -6.56
N ASN A 105 13.00 -4.47 -6.03
CA ASN A 105 13.43 -4.36 -4.64
C ASN A 105 12.84 -3.14 -3.92
N ASP A 106 11.85 -2.46 -4.50
CA ASP A 106 11.25 -1.26 -3.89
C ASP A 106 10.24 -1.61 -2.79
N ILE A 107 10.72 -2.30 -1.76
CA ILE A 107 9.96 -2.79 -0.62
C ILE A 107 10.77 -2.61 0.67
N ALA A 108 10.09 -2.26 1.75
CA ALA A 108 10.73 -1.99 3.02
C ALA A 108 9.80 -2.20 4.22
N LEU A 109 10.44 -2.38 5.37
CA LEU A 109 9.83 -2.36 6.68
C LEU A 109 10.18 -1.07 7.41
N ALA A 110 9.28 -0.62 8.28
CA ALA A 110 9.55 0.45 9.23
C ALA A 110 9.03 0.05 10.62
N VAL A 111 9.83 0.27 11.66
CA VAL A 111 9.41 0.03 13.03
C VAL A 111 8.99 1.34 13.69
N LEU A 112 7.83 1.32 14.31
CA LEU A 112 7.25 2.42 15.05
C LEU A 112 7.98 2.65 16.38
N SER A 113 8.01 3.88 16.86
CA SER A 113 8.58 4.22 18.17
C SER A 113 7.75 3.68 19.34
N VAL A 114 6.47 3.42 19.11
CA VAL A 114 5.56 2.80 20.07
C VAL A 114 4.57 1.88 19.33
N PRO A 115 4.15 0.75 19.94
CA PRO A 115 3.12 -0.11 19.36
C PRO A 115 1.78 0.60 19.19
N VAL A 116 1.08 0.30 18.10
CA VAL A 116 -0.32 0.62 17.87
C VAL A 116 -1.19 -0.35 18.68
N THR A 117 -2.19 0.19 19.38
CA THR A 117 -3.17 -0.60 20.13
C THR A 117 -4.56 -0.45 19.51
N GLY A 118 -5.39 -1.49 19.62
CA GLY A 118 -6.78 -1.48 19.13
C GLY A 118 -6.93 -1.53 17.60
N VAL A 119 -5.84 -1.72 16.85
CA VAL A 119 -5.84 -1.94 15.39
C VAL A 119 -5.16 -3.27 15.11
N PRO A 120 -5.89 -4.32 14.67
CA PRO A 120 -5.29 -5.61 14.36
C PRO A 120 -4.39 -5.49 13.12
N PRO A 121 -3.13 -5.97 13.15
CA PRO A 121 -2.27 -5.98 11.98
C PRO A 121 -2.80 -6.90 10.87
N LEU A 122 -2.46 -6.59 9.61
CA LEU A 122 -2.76 -7.47 8.47
C LEU A 122 -1.67 -8.52 8.28
N ALA A 123 -2.08 -9.77 8.04
CA ALA A 123 -1.17 -10.88 7.83
C ALA A 123 -0.53 -10.83 6.43
N LEU A 124 0.70 -11.33 6.34
CA LEU A 124 1.35 -11.61 5.05
C LEU A 124 0.87 -12.96 4.50
N ALA A 125 0.73 -13.06 3.19
CA ALA A 125 0.53 -14.34 2.53
C ALA A 125 1.85 -15.11 2.47
N ASP A 126 1.79 -16.43 2.65
CA ASP A 126 2.91 -17.34 2.40
C ASP A 126 2.83 -17.84 0.95
N LEU A 127 3.03 -16.93 0.00
CA LEU A 127 2.88 -17.18 -1.44
C LEU A 127 3.98 -16.47 -2.21
N SER A 128 4.54 -17.15 -3.22
CA SER A 128 5.40 -16.49 -4.20
C SER A 128 4.59 -15.53 -5.09
N GLY A 129 5.22 -14.45 -5.57
CA GLY A 129 4.57 -13.52 -6.50
C GLY A 129 4.03 -14.16 -7.79
N ALA A 130 4.61 -15.29 -8.22
CA ALA A 130 4.10 -16.04 -9.37
C ALA A 130 2.73 -16.69 -9.11
N ALA A 131 2.41 -17.00 -7.86
CA ALA A 131 1.17 -17.67 -7.48
C ALA A 131 -0.07 -16.75 -7.56
N ILE A 132 0.13 -15.43 -7.70
CA ILE A 132 -0.96 -14.45 -7.79
C ILE A 132 -1.19 -13.93 -9.21
N TYR A 133 -0.44 -14.41 -10.21
CA TYR A 133 -0.71 -14.05 -11.60
C TYR A 133 -2.08 -14.57 -12.04
N ASN A 134 -2.83 -13.72 -12.76
CA ASN A 134 -4.20 -13.97 -13.20
C ASN A 134 -5.27 -14.08 -12.10
N GLU A 135 -4.90 -13.89 -10.83
CA GLU A 135 -5.87 -13.75 -9.74
C GLU A 135 -6.14 -12.25 -9.48
N PRO A 136 -7.41 -11.81 -9.41
CA PRO A 136 -7.71 -10.44 -9.06
C PRO A 136 -7.28 -10.14 -7.62
N VAL A 137 -6.65 -8.99 -7.42
CA VAL A 137 -6.24 -8.52 -6.10
C VAL A 137 -7.03 -7.29 -5.69
N ALA A 138 -7.20 -7.10 -4.39
CA ALA A 138 -7.57 -5.79 -3.88
C ALA A 138 -6.34 -4.90 -3.77
N LEU A 139 -6.47 -3.62 -4.14
CA LEU A 139 -5.43 -2.62 -3.95
C LEU A 139 -6.03 -1.42 -3.20
N LEU A 140 -5.55 -1.18 -1.98
CA LEU A 140 -6.12 -0.19 -1.06
C LEU A 140 -5.04 0.77 -0.60
N GLY A 141 -5.33 2.06 -0.57
CA GLY A 141 -4.41 3.03 -0.02
C GLY A 141 -4.89 4.46 -0.13
N TYR A 142 -3.99 5.40 0.08
CA TYR A 142 -4.28 6.82 0.09
C TYR A 142 -3.70 7.50 -1.14
N HIS A 143 -4.38 8.51 -1.68
CA HIS A 143 -3.82 9.38 -2.71
C HIS A 143 -4.34 10.81 -2.59
N ALA A 144 -3.66 11.73 -3.27
CA ALA A 144 -3.95 13.18 -3.23
C ALA A 144 -5.39 13.54 -3.66
N GLY A 145 -6.02 12.71 -4.51
CA GLY A 145 -7.37 12.94 -5.03
C GLY A 145 -8.51 12.33 -4.20
N ALA A 146 -8.21 11.58 -3.14
CA ALA A 146 -9.19 10.78 -2.39
C ALA A 146 -10.06 11.57 -1.40
N GLN A 147 -9.97 12.90 -1.39
CA GLN A 147 -10.59 13.78 -0.38
C GLN A 147 -10.32 13.33 1.06
N GLY A 148 -9.17 12.70 1.26
CA GLY A 148 -8.76 12.25 2.55
C GLY A 148 -9.47 10.99 3.10
N GLY A 149 -9.96 10.11 2.24
CA GLY A 149 -10.38 8.75 2.62
C GLY A 149 -9.37 7.67 2.22
N LEU A 150 -9.55 6.48 2.78
CA LEU A 150 -8.99 5.25 2.19
C LEU A 150 -9.69 5.03 0.85
N SER A 151 -8.93 4.79 -0.20
CA SER A 151 -9.41 4.46 -1.54
C SER A 151 -8.98 3.06 -1.92
N GLY A 152 -9.72 2.41 -2.81
CA GLY A 152 -9.33 1.10 -3.30
C GLY A 152 -10.34 0.47 -4.25
N ALA A 153 -9.91 -0.65 -4.83
CA ALA A 153 -10.73 -1.57 -5.60
C ALA A 153 -10.39 -3.00 -5.14
N PHE A 154 -11.31 -3.95 -5.34
CA PHE A 154 -11.19 -5.32 -4.82
C PHE A 154 -10.96 -6.37 -5.91
N ASP A 155 -10.91 -5.94 -7.16
CA ASP A 155 -10.95 -6.74 -8.37
C ASP A 155 -9.92 -6.28 -9.40
N CYS A 156 -8.80 -5.70 -8.94
CA CYS A 156 -7.72 -5.24 -9.82
C CYS A 156 -7.10 -6.45 -10.56
N PRO A 157 -7.17 -6.52 -11.90
CA PRO A 157 -6.49 -7.57 -12.65
C PRO A 157 -4.98 -7.53 -12.44
N VAL A 158 -4.38 -8.71 -12.27
CA VAL A 158 -2.91 -8.86 -12.23
C VAL A 158 -2.45 -9.38 -13.58
N GLY A 159 -1.76 -8.51 -14.32
CA GLY A 159 -1.16 -8.83 -15.61
C GLY A 159 0.18 -9.58 -15.48
N PRO A 160 0.79 -9.96 -16.61
CA PRO A 160 2.07 -10.64 -16.61
C PRO A 160 3.16 -9.82 -15.90
N GLY A 161 3.98 -10.51 -15.10
CA GLY A 161 5.10 -9.93 -14.37
C GLY A 161 6.46 -10.41 -14.87
N ARG A 162 7.52 -9.89 -14.24
CA ARG A 162 8.90 -10.36 -14.41
C ARG A 162 9.56 -10.44 -13.04
N GLY A 163 10.08 -11.61 -12.68
CA GLY A 163 10.68 -11.80 -11.36
C GLY A 163 9.66 -11.50 -10.25
N ARG A 164 9.95 -10.50 -9.42
CA ARG A 164 9.05 -10.04 -8.33
C ARG A 164 8.14 -8.88 -8.74
N LEU A 165 8.29 -8.35 -9.96
CA LEU A 165 7.45 -7.26 -10.45
C LEU A 165 6.15 -7.78 -11.03
N MET A 166 5.07 -7.07 -10.71
CA MET A 166 3.71 -7.39 -11.11
C MET A 166 3.04 -6.13 -11.65
N GLY A 167 2.38 -6.24 -12.81
CA GLY A 167 1.48 -5.20 -13.29
C GLY A 167 0.10 -5.40 -12.68
N VAL A 168 -0.44 -4.37 -12.02
CA VAL A 168 -1.78 -4.41 -11.43
C VAL A 168 -2.65 -3.33 -12.05
N GLU A 169 -3.70 -3.72 -12.75
CA GLU A 169 -4.57 -2.83 -13.54
C GLU A 169 -5.57 -2.09 -12.65
N CYS A 170 -5.05 -1.15 -11.87
CA CYS A 170 -5.84 -0.21 -11.08
C CYS A 170 -5.27 1.22 -11.20
N PRO A 171 -6.14 2.24 -11.29
CA PRO A 171 -5.72 3.62 -11.50
C PRO A 171 -5.08 4.20 -10.23
N VAL A 172 -3.78 4.01 -10.07
CA VAL A 172 -3.03 4.56 -8.92
C VAL A 172 -2.62 6.01 -9.15
N ARG A 173 -2.58 6.83 -8.09
CA ARG A 173 -2.14 8.24 -8.06
C ARG A 173 -1.15 8.49 -6.93
N GLY A 174 -0.45 9.63 -6.97
CA GLY A 174 0.56 10.01 -5.96
C GLY A 174 -0.02 9.83 -4.55
N GLY A 175 0.69 9.06 -3.73
CA GLY A 175 0.18 8.54 -2.45
C GLY A 175 0.03 7.02 -2.38
N ASN A 176 -0.33 6.37 -3.50
CA ASN A 176 -0.56 4.92 -3.50
C ASN A 176 0.72 4.09 -3.36
N SER A 177 1.90 4.71 -3.43
CA SER A 177 3.16 4.03 -3.11
C SER A 177 3.10 3.40 -1.71
N GLY A 178 3.46 2.12 -1.60
CA GLY A 178 3.35 1.31 -0.39
C GLY A 178 1.94 0.77 -0.08
N SER A 179 0.95 0.98 -0.97
CA SER A 179 -0.38 0.36 -0.82
C SER A 179 -0.26 -1.16 -0.86
N PRO A 180 -0.89 -1.90 0.07
CA PRO A 180 -0.90 -3.35 0.02
C PRO A 180 -1.76 -3.84 -1.15
N LEU A 181 -1.26 -4.90 -1.79
CA LEU A 181 -2.07 -5.80 -2.61
C LEU A 181 -2.58 -6.90 -1.69
N LEU A 182 -3.88 -7.15 -1.69
CA LEU A 182 -4.51 -8.13 -0.84
C LEU A 182 -5.21 -9.21 -1.67
N ILE A 183 -5.09 -10.45 -1.20
CA ILE A 183 -5.99 -11.54 -1.59
C ILE A 183 -6.85 -11.92 -0.39
N LYS A 184 -7.99 -12.56 -0.67
CA LYS A 184 -8.81 -13.18 0.38
C LYS A 184 -8.56 -14.67 0.39
N SER A 185 -8.08 -15.19 1.52
CA SER A 185 -7.73 -16.60 1.70
C SER A 185 -8.27 -17.06 3.04
N ASP A 186 -9.08 -18.13 3.03
CA ASP A 186 -9.81 -18.66 4.20
C ASP A 186 -10.68 -17.62 4.92
N GLY A 187 -11.25 -16.67 4.16
CA GLY A 187 -12.06 -15.59 4.70
C GLY A 187 -11.27 -14.38 5.19
N GLU A 188 -9.95 -14.49 5.31
CA GLU A 188 -9.05 -13.45 5.81
C GLU A 188 -8.31 -12.72 4.68
N TRP A 189 -8.05 -11.43 4.89
CA TRP A 189 -7.23 -10.64 3.97
C TRP A 189 -5.74 -10.87 4.26
N ARG A 190 -4.98 -11.19 3.21
CA ARG A 190 -3.52 -11.41 3.31
C ARG A 190 -2.80 -10.55 2.28
N ILE A 191 -1.71 -9.92 2.70
CA ILE A 191 -0.87 -9.08 1.83
C ILE A 191 0.00 -9.98 0.94
N VAL A 192 0.02 -9.70 -0.36
CA VAL A 192 0.82 -10.43 -1.35
C VAL A 192 1.87 -9.56 -2.05
N GLY A 193 1.82 -8.25 -1.83
CA GLY A 193 2.80 -7.32 -2.37
C GLY A 193 2.50 -5.87 -2.01
N VAL A 194 3.36 -4.98 -2.48
CA VAL A 194 3.22 -3.53 -2.30
C VAL A 194 3.25 -2.80 -3.64
N ALA A 195 2.41 -1.79 -3.81
CA ALA A 195 2.50 -0.90 -4.95
C ALA A 195 3.77 -0.03 -4.84
N ALA A 196 4.64 -0.08 -5.84
CA ALA A 196 5.92 0.64 -5.85
C ALA A 196 5.88 1.85 -6.81
N ALA A 197 5.37 1.65 -8.02
CA ALA A 197 5.41 2.67 -9.06
C ALA A 197 4.15 2.65 -9.93
N ARG A 198 4.09 3.52 -10.94
CA ARG A 198 3.02 3.55 -11.95
C ARG A 198 3.56 3.07 -13.28
N ALA A 199 2.76 2.29 -14.00
CA ALA A 199 2.95 1.99 -15.39
C ALA A 199 1.80 2.63 -16.21
N GLY A 200 2.14 3.66 -16.98
CA GLY A 200 1.15 4.44 -17.72
C GLY A 200 0.09 5.08 -16.80
N ASN A 201 -1.14 5.23 -17.32
CA ASN A 201 -2.24 5.89 -16.62
C ASN A 201 -3.21 4.93 -15.90
N ARG A 202 -3.04 3.61 -16.06
CA ARG A 202 -4.04 2.61 -15.65
C ARG A 202 -3.50 1.48 -14.79
N ALA A 203 -2.20 1.41 -14.56
CA ALA A 203 -1.60 0.31 -13.81
C ALA A 203 -0.63 0.78 -12.74
N ALA A 204 -0.62 0.06 -11.62
CA ALA A 204 0.46 0.04 -10.66
C ALA A 204 1.51 -0.97 -11.11
N MET A 205 2.78 -0.67 -10.84
CA MET A 205 3.81 -1.70 -10.69
C MET A 205 3.90 -2.04 -9.21
N ALA A 206 3.81 -3.32 -8.90
CA ALA A 206 3.89 -3.84 -7.54
C ALA A 206 5.04 -4.82 -7.38
N VAL A 207 5.53 -4.92 -6.15
CA VAL A 207 6.62 -5.80 -5.74
C VAL A 207 6.04 -6.89 -4.85
N ALA A 208 6.27 -8.15 -5.22
CA ALA A 208 5.86 -9.31 -4.45
C ALA A 208 6.70 -9.44 -3.16
N LEU A 209 6.15 -10.12 -2.17
CA LEU A 209 6.90 -10.47 -0.96
C LEU A 209 7.96 -11.53 -1.30
N ASP A 210 9.12 -11.45 -0.65
CA ASP A 210 10.23 -12.35 -0.87
C ASP A 210 10.86 -12.86 0.41
N ASP A 211 11.82 -13.76 0.27
CA ASP A 211 12.47 -14.43 1.40
C ASP A 211 13.15 -13.45 2.35
N TRP A 212 13.76 -12.37 1.83
CA TRP A 212 14.36 -11.34 2.67
C TRP A 212 13.30 -10.67 3.54
N LEU A 213 12.14 -10.32 2.97
CA LEU A 213 11.05 -9.68 3.71
C LEU A 213 10.50 -10.63 4.78
N HIS A 214 10.18 -11.87 4.42
CA HIS A 214 9.68 -12.87 5.36
C HIS A 214 10.65 -13.15 6.50
N ALA A 215 11.94 -13.28 6.19
CA ALA A 215 12.99 -13.47 7.19
C ALA A 215 13.12 -12.24 8.11
N SER A 216 13.07 -11.02 7.56
CA SER A 216 13.16 -9.78 8.33
C SER A 216 11.97 -9.59 9.28
N VAL A 217 10.77 -9.95 8.83
CA VAL A 217 9.55 -9.95 9.66
C VAL A 217 9.69 -10.99 10.77
N ALA A 218 10.10 -12.22 10.43
CA ALA A 218 10.28 -13.29 11.42
C ALA A 218 11.33 -12.96 12.49
N ALA A 219 12.44 -12.32 12.09
CA ALA A 219 13.47 -11.85 13.02
C ALA A 219 12.91 -10.78 13.98
N HIS A 220 12.22 -9.77 13.45
CA HIS A 220 11.62 -8.73 14.28
C HIS A 220 10.60 -9.29 15.29
N LEU A 221 9.75 -10.24 14.89
CA LEU A 221 8.77 -10.87 15.78
C LEU A 221 9.41 -11.70 16.90
N LYS A 222 10.66 -12.14 16.73
CA LYS A 222 11.45 -12.83 17.77
C LYS A 222 12.16 -11.86 18.72
N GLY A 223 12.23 -10.57 18.37
CA GLY A 223 12.94 -9.56 19.15
C GLY A 223 14.42 -9.38 18.76
N ASP A 224 14.80 -9.84 17.56
CA ASP A 224 16.14 -9.65 16.98
C ASP A 224 16.27 -8.26 16.27
#